data_AF-A0A820R931-F1
#
_entry.id   AF-A0A820R931-F1
#
_cell.length_a   1.000
_cell.length_b   1.000
_cell.length_c   1.000
_cell.angle_alpha   90.00
_cell.angle_beta   90.00
_cell.angle_gamma   90.00
#
_symmetry.space_group_name_H-M   'P 1'
#
loop_
_entity.id
_entity.type
_entity.pdbx_description
1 polymer ?
#
loop_
_entity_poly.entity_id
_entity_poly.type
_entity_poly.pdbx_seq_one_letter_code
_entity_poly.pdbx_strand_id
1 'polypeptide(L)'
;ALLLLQILTESNANIQKIVAFENGFERLFEILHSEGGSEGGVIVEDCLSVLLNLLKNNTSNQSYFRESSFIRRLVDCFELNSIGDKHWSTQKGTNVHLLLQVKIKLKNLVFYCTCKGNS
;
A
#
# COMPACT_ATOMS: atom_id res chain seq x y z
N ALA A 1 -8.63 -15.93 -0.68
CA ALA A 1 -9.56 -14.78 -0.63
C ALA A 1 -8.91 -13.48 -1.16
N LEU A 2 -7.64 -13.18 -0.83
CA LEU A 2 -6.90 -12.00 -1.32
C LEU A 2 -6.92 -11.84 -2.85
N LEU A 3 -6.70 -12.92 -3.60
CA LEU A 3 -6.78 -12.92 -5.08
C LEU A 3 -8.14 -12.47 -5.63
N LEU A 4 -9.25 -12.78 -4.96
CA LEU A 4 -10.58 -12.34 -5.38
C LEU A 4 -10.76 -10.84 -5.14
N LEU A 5 -10.28 -10.34 -4.00
CA LEU A 5 -10.28 -8.90 -3.69
C LEU A 5 -9.43 -8.12 -4.71
N GLN A 6 -8.31 -8.69 -5.13
CA GLN A 6 -7.41 -8.09 -6.13
C GLN A 6 -8.11 -7.91 -7.48
N ILE A 7 -8.80 -8.94 -7.98
CA ILE A 7 -9.52 -8.90 -9.26
C ILE A 7 -10.70 -7.91 -9.20
N LEU A 8 -11.45 -7.89 -8.09
CA LEU A 8 -12.62 -7.01 -7.95
C LEU A 8 -12.25 -5.54 -7.79
N THR A 9 -11.14 -5.25 -7.10
CA THR A 9 -10.67 -3.87 -6.87
C THR A 9 -9.92 -3.28 -8.06
N GLU A 10 -9.41 -4.09 -8.99
CA GLU A 10 -8.66 -3.60 -10.15
C GLU A 10 -9.51 -2.74 -11.11
N SER A 11 -10.81 -3.03 -11.23
CA SER A 11 -11.67 -2.46 -12.29
C SER A 11 -12.77 -1.51 -11.80
N ASN A 12 -12.94 -1.30 -10.49
CA ASN A 12 -14.11 -0.57 -9.98
C ASN A 12 -13.81 0.31 -8.75
N ALA A 13 -13.85 1.63 -8.96
CA ALA A 13 -13.63 2.63 -7.91
C ALA A 13 -14.67 2.58 -6.78
N ASN A 14 -15.91 2.13 -7.04
CA ASN A 14 -16.93 1.99 -5.99
C ASN A 14 -16.63 0.79 -5.07
N ILE A 15 -16.16 -0.32 -5.63
CA ILE A 15 -15.74 -1.49 -4.84
C ILE A 15 -14.52 -1.14 -3.99
N GLN A 16 -13.54 -0.43 -4.55
CA GLN A 16 -12.39 0.07 -3.79
C GLN A 16 -12.80 0.96 -2.61
N LYS A 17 -13.84 1.79 -2.77
CA LYS A 17 -14.37 2.62 -1.69
C LYS A 17 -15.09 1.80 -0.62
N ILE A 18 -15.89 0.80 -1.01
CA ILE A 18 -16.57 -0.11 -0.06
C ILE A 18 -15.53 -0.84 0.78
N VAL A 19 -14.52 -1.44 0.16
CA VAL A 19 -13.45 -2.17 0.88
C VAL A 19 -12.67 -1.24 1.81
N ALA A 20 -12.37 -0.01 1.38
CA ALA A 20 -11.73 0.98 2.24
C ALA A 20 -12.62 1.38 3.44
N PHE A 21 -13.93 1.52 3.21
CA PHE A 21 -14.91 1.87 4.23
C PHE A 21 -15.12 0.74 5.26
N GLU A 22 -15.05 -0.52 4.83
CA GLU A 22 -15.15 -1.72 5.68
C GLU A 22 -13.82 -2.08 6.38
N ASN A 23 -13.02 -1.09 6.76
CA ASN A 23 -11.77 -1.29 7.50
C ASN A 23 -10.72 -2.16 6.76
N GLY A 24 -10.80 -2.24 5.42
CA GLY A 24 -9.91 -3.08 4.61
C GLY A 24 -8.43 -2.70 4.75
N PHE A 25 -8.13 -1.41 4.92
CA PHE A 25 -6.76 -0.95 5.17
C PHE A 25 -6.21 -1.45 6.50
N GLU A 26 -6.95 -1.34 7.62
CA GLU A 26 -6.54 -1.91 8.91
C GLU A 26 -6.17 -3.38 8.78
N ARG A 27 -7.07 -4.16 8.16
CA ARG A 27 -6.92 -5.60 8.07
C ARG A 27 -5.72 -6.02 7.21
N LEU A 28 -5.48 -5.31 6.10
CA LEU A 28 -4.30 -5.54 5.27
C LEU A 28 -3.01 -5.23 6.05
N PHE A 29 -2.97 -4.15 6.83
CA PHE A 29 -1.80 -3.82 7.63
C PHE A 29 -1.57 -4.77 8.82
N GLU A 30 -2.62 -5.33 9.41
CA GLU A 30 -2.49 -6.38 10.43
C GLU A 30 -1.79 -7.62 9.84
N ILE A 31 -2.20 -8.06 8.64
CA ILE A 31 -1.58 -9.19 7.95
C ILE A 31 -0.14 -8.85 7.56
N LEU A 32 0.10 -7.67 6.98
CA LEU A 32 1.46 -7.24 6.63
C LEU A 32 2.41 -7.28 7.82
N HIS A 33 1.95 -6.85 9.00
CA HIS A 33 2.77 -6.86 10.20
C HIS A 33 2.95 -8.28 10.77
N SER A 34 1.89 -9.11 10.79
CA SER A 34 2.00 -10.49 11.27
C SER A 34 2.89 -11.37 10.41
N GLU A 35 2.96 -11.07 9.11
CA GLU A 35 3.78 -11.80 8.13
C GLU A 35 5.23 -11.27 8.02
N GLY A 36 5.64 -10.32 8.87
CA GLY A 36 7.03 -9.86 8.93
C GLY A 36 7.40 -8.74 7.96
N GLY A 37 6.42 -7.98 7.45
CA GLY A 37 6.68 -6.79 6.64
C GLY A 37 7.52 -7.10 5.40
N SER A 38 8.58 -6.33 5.16
CA SER A 38 9.45 -6.54 3.98
C SER A 38 10.07 -7.93 3.89
N GLU A 39 10.27 -8.63 5.01
CA GLU A 39 10.86 -9.97 5.05
C GLU A 39 9.86 -11.10 4.79
N GLY A 40 8.56 -10.77 4.73
CA GLY A 40 7.52 -11.76 4.57
C GLY A 40 7.51 -12.45 3.22
N GLY A 41 6.75 -13.54 3.15
CA GLY A 41 6.59 -14.32 1.92
C GLY A 41 5.63 -13.69 0.92
N VAL A 42 5.15 -14.51 -0.01
CA VAL A 42 4.18 -14.13 -1.05
C VAL A 42 2.88 -13.49 -0.50
N ILE A 43 2.52 -13.77 0.76
CA ILE A 43 1.34 -13.18 1.41
C ILE A 43 1.49 -11.66 1.54
N VAL A 44 2.71 -11.18 1.84
CA VAL A 44 3.01 -9.74 1.90
C VAL A 44 2.86 -9.12 0.53
N GLU A 45 3.40 -9.77 -0.51
CA GLU A 45 3.28 -9.33 -1.90
C GLU A 45 1.80 -9.18 -2.33
N ASP A 46 0.98 -10.19 -2.03
CA ASP A 46 -0.47 -10.17 -2.31
C ASP A 46 -1.15 -9.01 -1.58
N CYS A 47 -0.83 -8.81 -0.30
CA CYS A 47 -1.40 -7.71 0.50
C CYS A 47 -1.02 -6.34 -0.06
N LEU A 48 0.24 -6.16 -0.45
CA LEU A 48 0.72 -4.91 -1.07
C LEU A 48 0.09 -4.67 -2.44
N SER A 49 -0.15 -5.73 -3.21
CA SER A 49 -0.83 -5.65 -4.50
C SER A 49 -2.28 -5.19 -4.34
N VAL A 50 -3.01 -5.74 -3.36
CA VAL A 50 -4.37 -5.27 -3.02
C VAL A 50 -4.34 -3.82 -2.54
N LEU A 51 -3.36 -3.44 -1.71
CA LEU A 51 -3.19 -2.07 -1.24
C LEU A 51 -2.97 -1.08 -2.40
N LEU A 52 -2.13 -1.45 -3.37
CA LEU A 52 -1.90 -0.67 -4.58
C LEU A 52 -3.18 -0.52 -5.41
N ASN A 53 -3.97 -1.57 -5.54
CA ASN A 53 -5.25 -1.52 -6.25
C ASN A 53 -6.24 -0.57 -5.56
N LEU A 54 -6.34 -0.62 -4.23
CA LEU A 54 -7.19 0.28 -3.45
C LEU A 54 -6.81 1.75 -3.61
N LEU A 55 -5.54 2.04 -3.87
CA LEU A 55 -5.04 3.39 -4.08
C LEU A 55 -5.07 3.81 -5.56
N LYS A 56 -5.02 2.87 -6.51
CA LYS A 56 -4.91 3.14 -7.95
C LYS A 56 -6.12 3.92 -8.44
N ASN A 57 -5.87 5.12 -8.96
CA ASN A 57 -6.88 6.03 -9.52
C ASN A 57 -8.02 6.40 -8.54
N ASN A 58 -7.79 6.30 -7.23
CA ASN A 58 -8.80 6.57 -6.21
C ASN A 58 -8.36 7.68 -5.25
N THR A 59 -8.62 8.93 -5.62
CA THR A 59 -8.25 10.12 -4.83
C THR A 59 -8.85 10.09 -3.42
N SER A 60 -10.07 9.56 -3.26
CA SER A 60 -10.74 9.45 -1.96
C SER A 60 -9.96 8.51 -1.02
N ASN A 61 -9.60 7.32 -1.51
CA ASN A 61 -8.81 6.37 -0.75
C ASN A 61 -7.40 6.90 -0.48
N GLN A 62 -6.79 7.61 -1.43
CA GLN A 62 -5.48 8.24 -1.24
C GLN A 62 -5.51 9.33 -0.15
N SER A 63 -6.55 10.16 -0.11
CA SER A 63 -6.73 11.17 0.95
C SER A 63 -6.98 10.51 2.30
N TYR A 64 -7.90 9.54 2.38
CA TYR A 64 -8.17 8.78 3.62
C TYR A 64 -6.91 8.12 4.17
N PHE A 65 -6.13 7.48 3.30
CA PHE A 65 -4.88 6.82 3.67
C PHE A 65 -3.86 7.80 4.24
N ARG A 66 -3.81 9.02 3.69
CA ARG A 66 -2.88 10.08 4.10
C ARG A 66 -3.27 10.74 5.42
N GLU A 67 -4.56 10.99 5.61
CA GLU A 67 -5.11 11.61 6.82
C GLU A 67 -5.07 10.63 8.01
N SER A 68 -5.02 9.33 7.73
CA SER A 68 -4.89 8.25 8.71
C SER A 68 -3.42 7.94 9.06
N SER A 69 -3.21 7.05 10.04
CA SER A 69 -1.86 6.64 10.49
C SER A 69 -1.15 5.62 9.56
N PHE A 70 -1.75 5.24 8.43
CA PHE A 70 -1.21 4.19 7.55
C PHE A 70 0.14 4.52 6.92
N ILE A 71 0.45 5.79 6.69
CA ILE A 71 1.79 6.18 6.19
C ILE A 71 2.87 5.79 7.21
N ARG A 72 2.62 6.01 8.50
CA ARG A 72 3.56 5.63 9.56
C ARG A 72 3.71 4.11 9.63
N ARG A 73 2.60 3.39 9.63
CA ARG A 73 2.57 1.92 9.63
C ARG A 73 3.29 1.33 8.42
N LEU A 74 3.21 1.96 7.25
CA LEU A 74 3.94 1.56 6.04
C LEU A 74 5.45 1.70 6.21
N VAL A 75 5.92 2.74 6.93
CA VAL A 75 7.34 2.91 7.25
C VAL A 75 7.80 1.82 8.21
N ASP A 76 6.98 1.45 9.19
CA ASP A 76 7.29 0.37 10.14
C ASP A 76 7.40 -1.01 9.45
N CYS A 77 6.76 -1.20 8.29
CA CYS A 77 6.94 -2.41 7.47
C CYS A 77 8.31 -2.48 6.75
N PHE A 78 9.06 -1.37 6.68
CA PHE A 78 10.44 -1.41 6.22
C PHE A 78 11.33 -1.77 7.41
N GLU A 79 11.89 -2.98 7.42
CA GLU A 79 12.99 -3.34 8.31
C GLU A 79 14.27 -2.58 7.90
N LEU A 80 14.34 -1.28 8.24
CA LEU A 80 15.46 -0.39 7.93
C LEU A 80 16.77 -0.82 8.60
N ASN A 81 16.70 -1.74 9.57
CA ASN A 81 17.88 -2.31 10.21
C ASN A 81 18.69 -3.24 9.28
N SER A 82 18.08 -3.72 8.20
CA SER A 82 18.70 -4.63 7.22
C SER A 82 19.35 -3.91 6.02
N ILE A 83 19.46 -2.58 6.05
CA ILE A 83 20.12 -1.78 4.99
C ILE A 83 21.61 -2.17 4.84
N GLY A 84 22.20 -2.82 5.84
CA GLY A 84 23.56 -3.37 5.81
C GLY A 84 23.69 -4.80 5.28
N ASP A 85 22.60 -5.53 5.04
CA ASP A 85 22.66 -6.91 4.55
C ASP A 85 22.99 -6.94 3.06
N LYS A 86 24.16 -7.49 2.72
CA LYS A 86 24.65 -7.60 1.34
C LYS A 86 23.83 -8.53 0.43
N HIS A 87 22.86 -9.27 0.96
CA HIS A 87 22.12 -10.28 0.20
C HIS A 87 20.62 -10.27 0.54
N TRP A 88 19.84 -9.52 -0.24
CA TRP A 88 18.38 -9.60 -0.20
C TRP A 88 17.90 -10.80 -1.01
N SER A 89 16.89 -11.51 -0.50
CA SER A 89 16.16 -12.48 -1.31
C SER A 89 15.34 -11.76 -2.40
N THR A 90 15.03 -12.46 -3.49
CA THR A 90 14.15 -11.93 -4.55
C THR A 90 12.81 -11.46 -3.98
N GLN A 91 12.22 -12.24 -3.07
CA GLN A 91 10.94 -11.90 -2.44
C GLN A 91 11.01 -10.58 -1.64
N LYS A 92 12.06 -10.41 -0.82
CA LYS A 92 12.31 -9.17 -0.09
C LYS A 92 12.44 -7.99 -1.04
N GLY A 93 13.20 -8.17 -2.14
CA GLY A 93 13.31 -7.16 -3.20
C GLY A 93 11.95 -6.76 -3.78
N THR A 94 11.09 -7.73 -4.09
CA THR A 94 9.72 -7.49 -4.58
C THR A 94 8.87 -6.74 -3.54
N ASN A 95 8.85 -7.19 -2.29
CA ASN A 95 8.09 -6.55 -1.22
C ASN A 95 8.51 -5.09 -1.02
N VAL A 96 9.83 -4.82 -0.95
CA VAL A 96 10.38 -3.47 -0.85
C VAL A 96 10.00 -2.62 -2.07
N HIS A 97 10.07 -3.18 -3.28
CA HIS A 97 9.66 -2.50 -4.50
C HIS A 97 8.18 -2.07 -4.44
N LEU A 98 7.29 -2.97 -4.01
CA LEU A 98 5.86 -2.67 -3.88
C LEU A 98 5.57 -1.64 -2.78
N LEU A 99 6.23 -1.74 -1.62
CA LEU A 99 6.13 -0.73 -0.56
C LEU A 99 6.55 0.67 -1.07
N LEU A 100 7.62 0.75 -1.87
CA LEU A 100 8.05 1.99 -2.51
C LEU A 100 7.02 2.50 -3.52
N GLN A 101 6.41 1.62 -4.32
CA GLN A 101 5.33 2.01 -5.24
C GLN A 101 4.14 2.64 -4.49
N VAL A 102 3.74 2.06 -3.35
CA VAL A 102 2.66 2.61 -2.51
C VAL A 102 3.01 4.04 -2.09
N LYS A 103 4.24 4.25 -1.58
CA LYS A 103 4.73 5.57 -1.19
C LYS A 103 4.75 6.57 -2.35
N ILE A 104 5.19 6.14 -3.55
CA ILE A 104 5.24 6.99 -4.75
C ILE A 104 3.82 7.39 -5.19
N LYS A 105 2.87 6.45 -5.17
CA LYS A 105 1.46 6.74 -5.51
C LYS A 105 0.85 7.79 -4.59
N LEU A 106 1.22 7.80 -3.32
CA LEU A 106 0.75 8.82 -2.36
C LEU A 106 1.44 10.19 -2.56
N LYS A 107 2.67 10.24 -3.10
CA LYS A 107 3.42 11.48 -3.35
C LYS A 107 2.95 12.25 -4.59
N ASN A 108 2.51 11.56 -5.64
CA ASN A 108 2.12 12.19 -6.91
C ASN A 108 0.88 13.11 -6.84
N LEU A 109 0.17 13.15 -5.70
CA LEU A 109 -0.91 14.11 -5.46
C LEU A 109 -0.47 15.45 -4.86
N VAL A 110 0.72 15.55 -4.26
CA VAL A 110 1.17 16.84 -3.67
C VAL A 110 1.35 17.89 -4.78
N PHE A 111 1.78 17.48 -5.98
CA PHE A 111 1.86 18.38 -7.12
C PHE A 111 0.48 18.74 -7.69
N TYR A 112 -0.45 17.78 -7.74
CA TYR A 112 -1.77 18.00 -8.36
C TYR A 112 -2.71 18.87 -7.51
N CYS A 113 -2.66 18.77 -6.18
CA CYS A 113 -3.44 19.64 -5.29
C CYS A 113 -2.87 21.06 -5.21
N THR A 114 -1.54 21.24 -5.34
CA THR A 114 -0.92 22.57 -5.30
C THR A 114 -1.13 23.36 -6.61
N CYS A 115 -1.28 22.67 -7.75
CA CYS A 115 -1.51 23.33 -9.04
C CYS A 115 -2.99 23.64 -9.34
N LYS A 116 -3.97 23.06 -8.63
CA LYS A 116 -5.40 23.33 -8.86
C LYS A 116 -6.02 24.35 -7.89
N GLY A 117 -5.24 24.89 -6.96
CA GLY A 117 -5.65 25.93 -6.01
C GLY A 117 -5.15 27.34 -6.34
N ASN A 118 -4.48 27.55 -7.48
CA ASN A 118 -3.96 28.85 -7.93
C ASN A 118 -4.28 29.08 -9.42
N SER A 119 -5.55 28.99 -9.80
CA SER A 119 -6.08 29.52 -11.07
C SER A 119 -7.51 29.97 -10.88
#